data_AF-A0A956YN57-F1
#
_entry.id   AF-A0A956YN57-F1
#
_cell.length_a   1.000
_cell.length_b   1.000
_cell.length_c   1.000
_cell.angle_alpha   90.00
_cell.angle_beta   90.00
_cell.angle_gamma   90.00
#
_symmetry.space_group_name_H-M   'P 1'
#
loop_
_entity.id
_entity.type
_entity.pdbx_description
1 polymer ?
#
loop_
_entity_poly.entity_id
_entity_poly.type
_entity_poly.pdbx_seq_one_letter_code
_entity_poly.pdbx_strand_id
1 'polypeptide(L)'
;MFNNFFKLTNTLLFGICSILLLMGCQPIVDQSIADAPTIETIVSEQAVVLQNTVTAVPTSSISQTSTAPWTPIPTIASSSTLPPTQTPLPSATMPPTLWPTLSPDEAARTVLTLLEDNQNPNCLLPCWWGATPGQTLWPDVEPFLRSFVTKIDETSIGASAKLPIPEPVAVPGFSYYVSYSWDESRTISGISVTPINVPGYDPKTMLTLYGVPDEVWLKTFSELLPGEVLPFQLIIVYQEQGISFRYYVNAAENHGMITACFEPGVVETERPDLFPVGPTIRTWIPGHYRTIEEIVRISQETYFPLEEKTDFTPETLYEKFTDPNEQPCIDTPADLWIDS
;
A
#
# COMPACT_ATOMS: atom_id res chain seq x y z
N MET A 1 -22.93 28.51 43.97
CA MET A 1 -23.21 29.67 43.09
C MET A 1 -22.78 29.29 41.69
N PHE A 2 -23.56 29.66 40.67
CA PHE A 2 -23.59 29.16 39.29
C PHE A 2 -24.41 27.90 39.04
N ASN A 3 -25.73 28.08 39.14
CA ASN A 3 -26.74 27.40 38.32
C ASN A 3 -27.48 28.50 37.56
N ASN A 4 -27.94 28.20 36.33
CA ASN A 4 -28.77 29.00 35.41
C ASN A 4 -28.03 29.65 34.24
N PHE A 5 -27.86 28.93 33.13
CA PHE A 5 -27.78 29.52 31.80
C PHE A 5 -28.02 28.47 30.70
N PHE A 6 -29.21 27.86 30.63
CA PHE A 6 -29.61 27.11 29.42
C PHE A 6 -31.14 26.96 29.34
N LYS A 7 -31.82 28.06 29.01
CA LYS A 7 -33.19 28.08 28.47
C LYS A 7 -33.37 29.38 27.70
N LEU A 8 -33.07 29.40 26.40
CA LEU A 8 -33.73 30.24 25.39
C LEU A 8 -33.04 30.02 24.03
N THR A 9 -33.55 29.09 23.22
CA THR A 9 -33.46 29.11 21.74
C THR A 9 -34.14 27.85 21.21
N ASN A 10 -35.48 27.82 21.22
CA ASN A 10 -36.23 26.75 20.55
C ASN A 10 -37.58 27.22 19.96
N THR A 11 -37.68 28.51 19.59
CA THR A 11 -38.96 29.09 19.14
C THR A 11 -38.83 29.98 17.91
N LEU A 12 -37.83 29.76 17.05
CA LEU A 12 -37.65 30.58 15.85
C LEU A 12 -37.19 29.82 14.59
N LEU A 13 -37.51 28.52 14.47
CA LEU A 13 -37.19 27.71 13.27
C LEU A 13 -38.41 27.15 12.52
N PHE A 14 -39.64 27.50 12.91
CA PHE A 14 -40.86 27.06 12.21
C PHE A 14 -41.40 28.08 11.19
N GLY A 15 -40.67 29.16 10.91
CA GLY A 15 -41.17 30.30 10.12
C GLY A 15 -40.51 30.54 8.75
N ILE A 16 -39.66 29.64 8.25
CA ILE A 16 -38.93 29.85 6.97
C ILE A 16 -39.18 28.71 5.96
N CYS A 17 -39.99 27.70 6.30
CA CYS A 17 -40.22 26.52 5.47
C CYS A 17 -41.40 26.64 4.47
N SER A 18 -41.82 27.85 4.06
CA SER A 18 -43.02 28.00 3.21
C SER A 18 -42.93 28.96 2.03
N ILE A 19 -41.74 29.41 1.61
CA ILE A 19 -41.59 30.34 0.46
C ILE A 19 -40.53 29.86 -0.57
N LEU A 20 -40.30 28.56 -0.71
CA LEU A 20 -39.36 28.01 -1.74
C LEU A 20 -39.93 26.80 -2.49
N LEU A 21 -41.23 26.79 -2.80
CA LEU A 21 -41.91 25.71 -3.55
C LEU A 21 -42.45 26.12 -4.93
N LEU A 22 -41.84 27.13 -5.60
CA LEU A 22 -42.26 27.57 -6.93
C LEU A 22 -41.08 27.92 -7.86
N MET A 23 -40.13 27.01 -8.03
CA MET A 23 -39.29 27.01 -9.25
C MET A 23 -39.33 25.63 -9.88
N GLY A 24 -39.85 25.59 -11.11
CA GLY A 24 -40.21 24.40 -11.84
C GLY A 24 -39.02 23.57 -12.30
N CYS A 25 -39.18 22.25 -12.21
CA CYS A 25 -38.38 21.30 -12.94
C CYS A 25 -38.70 21.42 -14.44
N GLN A 26 -37.74 21.91 -15.24
CA GLN A 26 -37.71 21.59 -16.67
C GLN A 26 -36.96 20.26 -16.86
N PRO A 27 -37.44 19.37 -17.75
CA PRO A 27 -36.72 18.16 -18.12
C PRO A 27 -35.49 18.56 -18.94
N ILE A 28 -34.31 18.24 -18.43
CA ILE A 28 -33.06 18.33 -19.19
C ILE A 28 -33.09 17.20 -20.23
N VAL A 29 -33.00 17.62 -21.48
CA VAL A 29 -32.91 16.79 -22.68
C VAL A 29 -31.58 16.03 -22.66
N ASP A 30 -31.66 14.72 -22.83
CA ASP A 30 -30.55 13.80 -23.06
C ASP A 30 -29.64 14.29 -24.20
N GLN A 31 -28.38 14.57 -23.88
CA GLN A 31 -27.31 14.68 -24.85
C GLN A 31 -26.30 13.57 -24.60
N SER A 32 -26.45 12.49 -25.37
CA SER A 32 -25.38 11.88 -26.18
C SER A 32 -23.96 12.05 -25.62
N ILE A 33 -23.60 11.22 -24.64
CA ILE A 33 -22.19 10.98 -24.32
C ILE A 33 -21.68 9.93 -25.30
N ALA A 34 -20.77 10.38 -26.16
CA ALA A 34 -19.95 9.53 -27.01
C ALA A 34 -18.97 8.73 -26.15
N ASP A 35 -18.98 7.41 -26.37
CA ASP A 35 -17.89 6.45 -26.26
C ASP A 35 -16.79 6.72 -25.21
N ALA A 36 -17.02 6.23 -23.99
CA ALA A 36 -15.93 5.90 -23.06
C ALA A 36 -15.35 4.52 -23.42
N PRO A 37 -14.02 4.32 -23.41
CA PRO A 37 -13.41 3.03 -23.71
C PRO A 37 -13.64 2.03 -22.57
N THR A 38 -14.33 0.93 -22.90
CA THR A 38 -14.63 -0.18 -22.00
C THR A 38 -13.35 -0.90 -21.54
N ILE A 39 -13.21 -1.11 -20.23
CA ILE A 39 -12.15 -1.87 -19.55
C ILE A 39 -12.37 -3.39 -19.76
N GLU A 40 -12.49 -3.83 -21.01
CA GLU A 40 -12.58 -5.26 -21.36
C GLU A 40 -11.37 -5.74 -22.17
N THR A 41 -10.42 -4.86 -22.50
CA THR A 41 -9.33 -5.20 -23.45
C THR A 41 -8.03 -5.65 -22.78
N ILE A 42 -7.90 -5.66 -21.45
CA ILE A 42 -6.62 -5.98 -20.77
C ILE A 42 -6.55 -7.42 -20.21
N VAL A 43 -7.67 -8.17 -20.16
CA VAL A 43 -7.69 -9.51 -19.52
C VAL A 43 -7.53 -10.68 -20.53
N SER A 44 -7.41 -10.43 -21.83
CA SER A 44 -7.53 -11.50 -22.84
C SER A 44 -6.23 -12.13 -23.36
N GLU A 45 -5.06 -11.91 -22.76
CA GLU A 45 -3.78 -12.46 -23.29
C GLU A 45 -3.03 -13.43 -22.37
N GLN A 46 -3.63 -13.93 -21.29
CA GLN A 46 -3.00 -14.96 -20.43
C GLN A 46 -3.85 -16.22 -20.13
N ALA A 47 -5.03 -16.38 -20.74
CA ALA A 47 -5.88 -17.55 -20.52
C ALA A 47 -5.89 -18.53 -21.70
N VAL A 48 -4.72 -18.94 -22.21
CA VAL A 48 -4.61 -20.16 -23.03
C VAL A 48 -3.35 -20.89 -22.62
N VAL A 49 -3.53 -21.97 -21.86
CA VAL A 49 -2.64 -23.13 -21.60
C VAL A 49 -2.78 -23.50 -20.12
N LEU A 50 -3.80 -24.31 -19.79
CA LEU A 50 -3.67 -25.47 -18.90
C LEU A 50 -5.00 -26.24 -18.86
N GLN A 51 -5.24 -27.04 -19.89
CA GLN A 51 -6.03 -28.26 -19.75
C GLN A 51 -5.20 -29.39 -20.33
N ASN A 52 -4.52 -30.13 -19.46
CA ASN A 52 -4.01 -31.46 -19.80
C ASN A 52 -4.28 -32.42 -18.64
N THR A 53 -5.36 -33.17 -18.85
CA THR A 53 -5.71 -34.49 -18.37
C THR A 53 -4.51 -35.33 -17.92
N VAL A 54 -4.42 -35.61 -16.61
CA VAL A 54 -3.47 -36.57 -16.05
C VAL A 54 -3.98 -37.98 -16.32
N THR A 55 -3.38 -38.66 -17.30
CA THR A 55 -3.48 -40.12 -17.48
C THR A 55 -2.22 -40.75 -16.91
N ALA A 56 -2.36 -41.61 -15.91
CA ALA A 56 -1.26 -42.36 -15.30
C ALA A 56 -0.69 -43.41 -16.28
N VAL A 57 0.63 -43.40 -16.48
CA VAL A 57 1.40 -44.39 -17.27
C VAL A 57 2.71 -44.69 -16.55
N PRO A 58 3.21 -45.95 -16.55
CA PRO A 58 4.03 -46.46 -15.46
C PRO A 58 5.53 -46.18 -15.60
N THR A 59 6.14 -46.13 -14.42
CA THR A 59 7.56 -46.24 -14.09
C THR A 59 8.37 -47.07 -15.07
N SER A 60 9.39 -46.46 -15.68
CA SER A 60 10.49 -47.14 -16.32
C SER A 60 11.82 -46.55 -15.83
N SER A 61 12.67 -47.44 -15.33
CA SER A 61 14.01 -47.18 -14.81
C SER A 61 15.05 -47.15 -15.93
N ILE A 62 15.87 -46.11 -16.03
CA ILE A 62 17.10 -46.09 -16.84
C ILE A 62 18.11 -45.21 -16.08
N SER A 63 19.11 -45.80 -15.42
CA SER A 63 20.47 -46.10 -15.89
C SER A 63 21.39 -44.87 -16.00
N GLN A 64 22.32 -44.79 -15.04
CA GLN A 64 23.30 -43.74 -14.87
C GLN A 64 24.34 -43.76 -16.00
N THR A 65 24.53 -42.63 -16.68
CA THR A 65 25.65 -42.44 -17.61
C THR A 65 26.70 -41.55 -16.94
N SER A 66 27.81 -42.19 -16.55
CA SER A 66 29.06 -41.57 -16.10
C SER A 66 29.66 -40.73 -17.23
N THR A 67 29.89 -39.44 -16.98
CA THR A 67 30.58 -38.53 -17.90
C THR A 67 31.91 -38.11 -17.30
N ALA A 68 32.94 -38.21 -18.13
CA ALA A 68 34.37 -38.18 -17.80
C ALA A 68 34.89 -36.84 -17.22
N PRO A 69 35.99 -36.87 -16.45
CA PRO A 69 36.63 -35.68 -15.91
C PRO A 69 37.42 -34.94 -17.00
N TRP A 70 37.05 -33.68 -17.25
CA TRP A 70 37.81 -32.78 -18.10
C TRP A 70 38.99 -32.19 -17.32
N THR A 71 40.18 -32.35 -17.90
CA THR A 71 41.45 -31.83 -17.39
C THR A 71 41.58 -30.35 -17.78
N PRO A 72 41.89 -29.43 -16.84
CA PRO A 72 42.11 -28.03 -17.18
C PRO A 72 43.45 -27.83 -17.93
N ILE A 73 43.38 -27.11 -19.05
CA ILE A 73 44.54 -26.67 -19.84
C ILE A 73 45.17 -25.45 -19.13
N PRO A 74 46.51 -25.39 -18.99
CA PRO A 74 47.18 -24.24 -18.40
C PRO A 74 47.10 -23.01 -19.33
N THR A 75 46.37 -21.99 -18.88
CA THR A 75 46.27 -20.68 -19.55
C THR A 75 47.57 -19.91 -19.40
N ILE A 76 48.16 -19.55 -20.54
CA ILE A 76 49.41 -18.78 -20.66
C ILE A 76 49.18 -17.35 -20.16
N ALA A 77 49.95 -16.95 -19.15
CA ALA A 77 49.95 -15.60 -18.60
C ALA A 77 50.49 -14.60 -19.62
N SER A 78 49.61 -13.72 -20.12
CA SER A 78 50.01 -12.57 -20.94
C SER A 78 50.55 -11.48 -20.02
N SER A 79 51.81 -11.11 -20.25
CA SER A 79 52.51 -10.04 -19.54
C SER A 79 51.83 -8.70 -19.81
N SER A 80 51.16 -8.18 -18.78
CA SER A 80 50.56 -6.84 -18.77
C SER A 80 51.68 -5.80 -18.79
N THR A 81 51.74 -5.05 -19.90
CA THR A 81 52.59 -3.87 -20.04
C THR A 81 51.99 -2.75 -19.21
N LEU A 82 52.76 -2.18 -18.29
CA LEU A 82 52.32 -1.09 -17.41
C LEU A 82 51.73 0.06 -18.25
N PRO A 83 50.46 0.41 -18.07
CA PRO A 83 49.86 1.54 -18.77
C PRO A 83 50.50 2.85 -18.30
N PRO A 84 50.61 3.85 -19.19
CA PRO A 84 51.18 5.15 -18.85
C PRO A 84 50.38 5.79 -17.71
N THR A 85 51.09 6.14 -16.63
CA THR A 85 50.54 6.89 -15.50
C THR A 85 49.95 8.21 -16.01
N GLN A 86 48.62 8.25 -16.16
CA GLN A 86 47.92 9.47 -16.50
C GLN A 86 47.99 10.41 -15.30
N THR A 87 48.64 11.56 -15.50
CA THR A 87 48.59 12.68 -14.57
C THR A 87 47.11 13.09 -14.42
N PRO A 88 46.53 13.07 -13.20
CA PRO A 88 45.15 13.48 -13.02
C PRO A 88 45.03 14.95 -13.42
N LEU A 89 44.34 15.20 -14.53
CA LEU A 89 43.94 16.53 -14.93
C LEU A 89 43.00 17.07 -13.83
N PRO A 90 43.13 18.32 -13.38
CA PRO A 90 42.22 18.90 -12.41
C PRO A 90 40.79 18.74 -12.93
N SER A 91 40.05 17.81 -12.31
CA SER A 91 38.65 17.57 -12.63
C SER A 91 37.92 18.85 -12.33
N ALA A 92 37.39 19.50 -13.37
CA ALA A 92 36.54 20.66 -13.22
C ALA A 92 35.33 20.21 -12.40
N THR A 93 35.34 20.51 -11.10
CA THR A 93 34.20 20.31 -10.22
C THR A 93 33.06 21.12 -10.80
N MET A 94 32.16 20.45 -11.52
CA MET A 94 30.93 21.10 -11.94
C MET A 94 30.25 21.61 -10.66
N PRO A 95 29.83 22.88 -10.62
CA PRO A 95 29.04 23.37 -9.51
C PRO A 95 27.84 22.42 -9.35
N PRO A 96 27.50 22.00 -8.13
CA PRO A 96 26.38 21.11 -7.91
C PRO A 96 25.17 21.72 -8.61
N THR A 97 24.67 21.06 -9.65
CA THR A 97 23.50 21.50 -10.39
C THR A 97 22.38 21.60 -9.36
N LEU A 98 21.97 22.83 -9.03
CA LEU A 98 20.80 23.05 -8.19
C LEU A 98 19.63 22.43 -8.95
N TRP A 99 19.18 21.27 -8.49
CA TRP A 99 17.99 20.64 -9.04
C TRP A 99 16.86 21.68 -8.92
N PRO A 100 16.16 21.99 -10.03
CA PRO A 100 15.07 22.95 -9.98
C PRO A 100 14.05 22.42 -8.96
N THR A 101 13.96 23.11 -7.83
CA THR A 101 12.98 22.79 -6.81
C THR A 101 11.63 23.21 -7.38
N LEU A 102 10.75 22.24 -7.60
CA LEU A 102 9.37 22.52 -8.00
C LEU A 102 8.75 23.51 -7.01
N SER A 103 7.87 24.39 -7.50
CA SER A 103 7.05 25.18 -6.58
C SER A 103 6.21 24.26 -5.69
N PRO A 104 5.80 24.70 -4.48
CA PRO A 104 4.99 23.85 -3.59
C PRO A 104 3.77 23.24 -4.26
N ASP A 105 3.07 23.99 -5.12
CA ASP A 105 1.89 23.52 -5.85
C ASP A 105 2.23 22.54 -6.99
N GLU A 106 3.36 22.71 -7.66
CA GLU A 106 3.86 21.74 -8.65
C GLU A 106 4.31 20.45 -7.99
N ALA A 107 5.00 20.55 -6.86
CA ALA A 107 5.45 19.41 -6.08
C ALA A 107 4.27 18.59 -5.54
N ALA A 108 3.24 19.26 -5.01
CA ALA A 108 2.02 18.61 -4.53
C ALA A 108 1.27 17.89 -5.65
N ARG A 109 1.11 18.53 -6.82
CA ARG A 109 0.52 17.88 -8.00
C ARG A 109 1.36 16.70 -8.48
N THR A 110 2.68 16.83 -8.47
CA THR A 110 3.59 15.73 -8.83
C THR A 110 3.38 14.52 -7.93
N VAL A 111 3.26 14.72 -6.61
CA VAL A 111 2.99 13.62 -5.69
C VAL A 111 1.63 12.97 -5.96
N LEU A 112 0.57 13.75 -6.16
CA LEU A 112 -0.75 13.17 -6.47
C LEU A 112 -0.74 12.35 -7.76
N THR A 113 -0.14 12.90 -8.83
CA THR A 113 0.02 12.17 -10.09
C THR A 113 0.82 10.88 -9.90
N LEU A 114 1.92 10.93 -9.15
CA LEU A 114 2.73 9.74 -8.84
C LEU A 114 1.98 8.69 -8.02
N LEU A 115 1.01 9.08 -7.20
CA LEU A 115 0.20 8.15 -6.42
C LEU A 115 -0.89 7.49 -7.25
N GLU A 116 -1.50 8.25 -8.16
CA GLU A 116 -2.44 7.75 -9.17
C GLU A 116 -1.73 6.80 -10.16
N ASP A 117 -0.55 7.20 -10.63
CA ASP A 117 0.26 6.47 -11.61
C ASP A 117 0.93 5.22 -11.02
N ASN A 118 1.01 5.05 -9.71
CA ASN A 118 1.62 3.86 -9.08
C ASN A 118 0.83 2.56 -9.36
N GLN A 119 -0.35 2.66 -9.95
CA GLN A 119 -1.10 1.53 -10.50
C GLN A 119 -0.68 1.18 -11.94
N ASN A 120 0.37 1.81 -12.46
CA ASN A 120 0.91 1.52 -13.78
C ASN A 120 1.58 0.13 -13.80
N PRO A 121 1.26 -0.73 -14.81
CA PRO A 121 1.82 -2.07 -14.91
C PRO A 121 3.35 -2.12 -14.99
N ASN A 122 4.01 -1.01 -15.36
CA ASN A 122 5.48 -0.94 -15.44
C ASN A 122 6.17 -0.83 -14.07
N CYS A 123 5.45 -0.51 -13.00
CA CYS A 123 6.01 -0.42 -11.64
C CYS A 123 4.93 -0.81 -10.61
N LEU A 124 4.43 -2.03 -10.73
CA LEU A 124 3.64 -2.64 -9.66
C LEU A 124 4.53 -2.94 -8.45
N LEU A 125 3.93 -3.01 -7.25
CA LEU A 125 4.66 -3.36 -6.04
C LEU A 125 5.41 -4.69 -6.23
N PRO A 126 6.62 -4.83 -5.68
CA PRO A 126 7.24 -3.97 -4.67
C PRO A 126 7.97 -2.72 -5.22
N CYS A 127 7.89 -2.45 -6.53
CA CYS A 127 8.38 -1.21 -7.12
C CYS A 127 7.55 -0.02 -6.60
N TRP A 128 8.22 1.04 -6.15
CA TRP A 128 7.58 2.30 -5.76
C TRP A 128 8.34 3.47 -6.37
N TRP A 129 7.69 4.19 -7.29
CA TRP A 129 8.29 5.31 -8.04
C TRP A 129 9.67 4.98 -8.65
N GLY A 130 9.81 3.77 -9.19
CA GLY A 130 11.05 3.29 -9.82
C GLY A 130 12.08 2.70 -8.86
N ALA A 131 11.84 2.71 -7.55
CA ALA A 131 12.69 2.04 -6.57
C ALA A 131 12.17 0.63 -6.27
N THR A 132 13.03 -0.39 -6.42
CA THR A 132 12.71 -1.79 -6.13
C THR A 132 13.65 -2.35 -5.06
N PRO A 133 13.13 -2.90 -3.95
CA PRO A 133 13.95 -3.55 -2.93
C PRO A 133 14.85 -4.65 -3.49
N GLY A 134 16.10 -4.67 -3.06
CA GLY A 134 17.14 -5.61 -3.48
C GLY A 134 17.80 -5.27 -4.81
N GLN A 135 17.34 -4.22 -5.51
CA GLN A 135 17.83 -3.87 -6.85
C GLN A 135 18.31 -2.42 -6.95
N THR A 136 17.53 -1.47 -6.43
CA THR A 136 17.82 -0.04 -6.59
C THR A 136 18.73 0.48 -5.48
N LEU A 137 19.73 1.27 -5.84
CA LEU A 137 20.60 1.96 -4.88
C LEU A 137 19.97 3.28 -4.43
N TRP A 138 20.07 3.63 -3.15
CA TRP A 138 19.55 4.91 -2.65
C TRP A 138 20.09 6.15 -3.39
N PRO A 139 21.40 6.26 -3.73
CA PRO A 139 21.92 7.39 -4.51
C PRO A 139 21.24 7.62 -5.86
N ASP A 140 20.57 6.62 -6.43
CA ASP A 140 19.82 6.75 -7.69
C ASP A 140 18.42 7.32 -7.47
N VAL A 141 17.83 7.11 -6.28
CA VAL A 141 16.46 7.54 -5.92
C VAL A 141 16.45 8.93 -5.29
N GLU A 142 17.45 9.25 -4.48
CA GLU A 142 17.53 10.50 -3.74
C GLU A 142 17.36 11.76 -4.61
N PRO A 143 18.02 11.90 -5.78
CA PRO A 143 17.89 13.09 -6.60
C PRO A 143 16.47 13.26 -7.16
N PHE A 144 15.81 12.16 -7.53
CA PHE A 144 14.42 12.16 -7.96
C PHE A 144 13.51 12.68 -6.84
N LEU A 145 13.62 12.15 -5.62
CA LEU A 145 12.81 12.61 -4.48
C LEU A 145 13.07 14.09 -4.17
N ARG A 146 14.33 14.54 -4.18
CA ARG A 146 14.70 15.94 -3.91
C ARG A 146 14.05 16.95 -4.86
N SER A 147 13.58 16.52 -6.02
CA SER A 147 12.89 17.41 -6.96
C SER A 147 11.51 17.86 -6.48
N PHE A 148 10.84 17.09 -5.60
CA PHE A 148 9.48 17.39 -5.14
C PHE A 148 9.23 17.24 -3.63
N VAL A 149 10.07 16.54 -2.86
CA VAL A 149 9.82 16.38 -1.42
C VAL A 149 10.24 17.63 -0.64
N THR A 150 9.52 17.92 0.46
CA THR A 150 9.80 19.11 1.28
C THR A 150 11.02 18.97 2.17
N LYS A 151 11.32 17.73 2.58
CA LYS A 151 12.42 17.40 3.48
C LYS A 151 12.81 15.93 3.30
N ILE A 152 14.10 15.63 3.39
CA ILE A 152 14.63 14.26 3.53
C ILE A 152 15.42 14.21 4.83
N ASP A 153 15.01 13.33 5.74
CA ASP A 153 15.71 13.02 6.98
C ASP A 153 16.45 11.69 6.81
N GLU A 154 17.77 11.76 6.62
CA GLU A 154 18.64 10.61 6.38
C GLU A 154 19.31 10.13 7.68
N THR A 155 19.43 8.82 7.82
CA THR A 155 20.07 8.10 8.92
C THR A 155 21.08 7.10 8.36
N SER A 156 21.82 6.40 9.24
CA SER A 156 22.76 5.37 8.79
C SER A 156 22.10 4.17 8.10
N ILE A 157 20.81 3.92 8.34
CA ILE A 157 20.09 2.71 7.90
C ILE A 157 18.92 2.99 6.97
N GLY A 158 18.67 4.25 6.62
CA GLY A 158 17.49 4.64 5.88
C GLY A 158 17.27 6.15 5.79
N ALA A 159 16.27 6.55 5.02
CA ALA A 159 15.82 7.93 4.92
C ALA A 159 14.28 8.01 4.92
N SER A 160 13.76 9.11 5.43
CA SER A 160 12.32 9.44 5.36
C SER A 160 12.15 10.75 4.60
N ALA A 161 11.35 10.72 3.54
CA ALA A 161 11.07 11.88 2.71
C ALA A 161 9.63 12.38 2.94
N LYS A 162 9.48 13.65 3.33
CA LYS A 162 8.20 14.28 3.64
C LYS A 162 7.52 14.78 2.36
N LEU A 163 6.36 14.22 2.06
CA LEU A 163 5.56 14.53 0.87
C LEU A 163 4.77 15.85 1.06
N PRO A 164 4.78 16.78 0.09
CA PRO A 164 3.88 17.93 0.09
C PRO A 164 2.46 17.50 -0.33
N ILE A 165 1.62 17.07 0.60
CA ILE A 165 0.21 16.77 0.31
C ILE A 165 -0.62 18.06 0.40
N PRO A 166 -1.45 18.39 -0.61
CA PRO A 166 -2.26 19.60 -0.60
C PRO A 166 -3.40 19.50 0.43
N GLU A 167 -3.81 20.63 1.02
CA GLU A 167 -4.85 20.70 2.06
C GLU A 167 -6.15 19.93 1.80
N PRO A 168 -6.74 19.87 0.58
CA PRO A 168 -7.97 19.09 0.38
C PRO A 168 -7.80 17.58 0.61
N VAL A 169 -6.57 17.06 0.54
CA VAL A 169 -6.25 15.64 0.77
C VAL A 169 -5.50 15.45 2.09
N ALA A 170 -4.85 16.51 2.58
CA ALA A 170 -4.11 16.46 3.82
C ALA A 170 -5.04 16.40 5.03
N VAL A 171 -4.84 15.39 5.86
CA VAL A 171 -5.53 15.28 7.14
C VAL A 171 -4.84 16.22 8.14
N PRO A 172 -5.56 17.13 8.81
CA PRO A 172 -4.97 18.05 9.77
C PRO A 172 -4.15 17.31 10.85
N GLY A 173 -2.92 17.75 11.07
CA GLY A 173 -2.01 17.15 12.05
C GLY A 173 -1.20 15.96 11.55
N PHE A 174 -1.47 15.46 10.34
CA PHE A 174 -0.72 14.37 9.73
C PHE A 174 0.36 14.88 8.79
N SER A 175 1.49 14.16 8.78
CA SER A 175 2.55 14.33 7.79
C SER A 175 2.73 13.02 7.06
N TYR A 176 2.81 13.12 5.73
CA TYR A 176 2.94 11.97 4.85
C TYR A 176 4.40 11.77 4.52
N TYR A 177 4.86 10.53 4.65
CA TYR A 177 6.24 10.14 4.41
C TYR A 177 6.30 8.92 3.51
N VAL A 178 7.34 8.89 2.67
CA VAL A 178 7.88 7.66 2.13
C VAL A 178 9.24 7.42 2.79
N SER A 179 9.40 6.24 3.36
CA SER A 179 10.62 5.82 4.05
C SER A 179 11.29 4.70 3.28
N TYR A 180 12.60 4.78 3.16
CA TYR A 180 13.44 3.79 2.52
C TYR A 180 14.43 3.26 3.56
N SER A 181 14.60 1.94 3.63
CA SER A 181 15.71 1.30 4.35
C SER A 181 16.70 0.73 3.35
N TRP A 182 17.96 0.57 3.76
CA TRP A 182 18.99 -0.03 2.90
C TRP A 182 19.99 -0.86 3.70
N ASP A 183 20.79 -1.65 2.98
CA ASP A 183 21.92 -2.41 3.51
C ASP A 183 23.24 -1.60 3.51
N GLU A 184 24.35 -2.23 3.88
CA GLU A 184 25.67 -1.58 3.91
C GLU A 184 26.13 -1.05 2.54
N SER A 185 25.65 -1.63 1.45
CA SER A 185 25.94 -1.19 0.08
C SER A 185 25.06 -0.03 -0.39
N ARG A 186 24.13 0.43 0.46
CA ARG A 186 23.06 1.37 0.14
C ARG A 186 22.06 0.83 -0.89
N THR A 187 21.96 -0.48 -1.05
CA THR A 187 20.87 -1.10 -1.80
C THR A 187 19.61 -1.04 -0.96
N ILE A 188 18.53 -0.52 -1.54
CA ILE A 188 17.24 -0.39 -0.84
C ILE A 188 16.78 -1.79 -0.43
N SER A 189 16.51 -1.99 0.85
CA SER A 189 16.09 -3.27 1.44
C SER A 189 14.60 -3.31 1.77
N GLY A 190 13.95 -2.15 1.78
CA GLY A 190 12.52 -2.02 1.98
C GLY A 190 12.04 -0.59 1.81
N ILE A 191 10.75 -0.47 1.54
CA ILE A 191 10.06 0.81 1.36
C ILE A 191 8.83 0.79 2.27
N SER A 192 8.56 1.89 2.96
CA SER A 192 7.35 2.06 3.77
C SER A 192 6.69 3.36 3.39
N VAL A 193 5.42 3.30 3.04
CA VAL A 193 4.61 4.46 2.67
C VAL A 193 3.57 4.64 3.76
N THR A 194 3.58 5.80 4.42
CA THR A 194 2.55 6.12 5.41
C THR A 194 1.18 6.24 4.75
N PRO A 195 0.08 5.99 5.48
CA PRO A 195 -1.28 6.00 4.95
C PRO A 195 -1.57 7.11 3.94
N ILE A 196 -2.09 6.72 2.79
CA ILE A 196 -2.44 7.62 1.68
C ILE A 196 -3.91 7.41 1.34
N ASN A 197 -4.68 8.49 1.42
CA ASN A 197 -6.08 8.52 1.00
C ASN A 197 -6.21 8.79 -0.50
N VAL A 198 -5.73 7.88 -1.33
CA VAL A 198 -5.87 7.99 -2.78
C VAL A 198 -6.71 6.83 -3.28
N PRO A 199 -7.67 7.07 -4.20
CA PRO A 199 -8.45 6.00 -4.81
C PRO A 199 -7.56 4.90 -5.41
N GLY A 200 -8.02 3.66 -5.30
CA GLY A 200 -7.32 2.49 -5.83
C GLY A 200 -6.23 1.92 -4.94
N TYR A 201 -6.21 2.27 -3.66
CA TYR A 201 -5.45 1.58 -2.61
C TYR A 201 -6.36 0.90 -1.57
N ASP A 202 -7.66 0.78 -1.84
CA ASP A 202 -8.57 0.02 -0.98
C ASP A 202 -8.32 -1.50 -1.07
N PRO A 203 -8.77 -2.30 -0.09
CA PRO A 203 -8.53 -3.74 -0.08
C PRO A 203 -9.01 -4.46 -1.34
N LYS A 204 -10.17 -4.07 -1.90
CA LYS A 204 -10.72 -4.69 -3.11
C LYS A 204 -9.79 -4.46 -4.30
N THR A 205 -9.31 -3.24 -4.50
CA THR A 205 -8.37 -2.92 -5.58
C THR A 205 -7.06 -3.71 -5.40
N MET A 206 -6.50 -3.75 -4.20
CA MET A 206 -5.24 -4.47 -3.95
C MET A 206 -5.39 -5.99 -4.13
N LEU A 207 -6.46 -6.59 -3.62
CA LEU A 207 -6.74 -8.02 -3.83
C LEU A 207 -6.95 -8.33 -5.32
N THR A 208 -7.65 -7.48 -6.06
CA THR A 208 -7.83 -7.66 -7.51
C THR A 208 -6.50 -7.63 -8.26
N LEU A 209 -5.56 -6.77 -7.87
CA LEU A 209 -4.27 -6.61 -8.54
C LEU A 209 -3.27 -7.74 -8.21
N TYR A 210 -3.21 -8.18 -6.95
CA TYR A 210 -2.17 -9.11 -6.49
C TYR A 210 -2.69 -10.55 -6.27
N GLY A 211 -4.00 -10.78 -6.31
CA GLY A 211 -4.61 -12.10 -6.18
C GLY A 211 -4.90 -12.48 -4.72
N VAL A 212 -4.87 -13.79 -4.45
CA VAL A 212 -5.04 -14.33 -3.10
C VAL A 212 -3.77 -14.05 -2.29
N PRO A 213 -3.88 -13.47 -1.08
CA PRO A 213 -2.71 -13.22 -0.23
C PRO A 213 -2.18 -14.51 0.42
N ASP A 214 -0.90 -14.52 0.76
CA ASP A 214 -0.28 -15.65 1.46
C ASP A 214 -0.75 -15.74 2.91
N GLU A 215 -0.92 -14.59 3.57
CA GLU A 215 -1.36 -14.50 4.95
C GLU A 215 -2.28 -13.28 5.15
N VAL A 216 -3.25 -13.44 6.04
CA VAL A 216 -4.11 -12.34 6.49
C VAL A 216 -4.12 -12.32 8.02
N TRP A 217 -3.86 -11.14 8.59
CA TRP A 217 -3.80 -10.95 10.03
C TRP A 217 -4.78 -9.89 10.48
N LEU A 218 -5.37 -10.11 11.64
CA LEU A 218 -6.36 -9.25 12.27
C LEU A 218 -5.89 -8.75 13.62
N LYS A 219 -6.35 -7.55 13.99
CA LYS A 219 -6.29 -7.04 15.35
C LYS A 219 -7.52 -6.17 15.64
N THR A 220 -8.19 -6.46 16.74
CA THR A 220 -9.26 -5.61 17.32
C THR A 220 -9.31 -5.84 18.83
N PHE A 221 -10.33 -5.29 19.49
CA PHE A 221 -10.61 -5.45 20.92
C PHE A 221 -11.98 -6.12 21.10
N SER A 222 -12.23 -6.75 22.26
CA SER A 222 -13.54 -7.34 22.58
C SER A 222 -14.61 -6.29 22.89
N GLU A 223 -14.22 -5.08 23.26
CA GLU A 223 -15.10 -4.03 23.75
C GLU A 223 -14.69 -2.66 23.20
N LEU A 224 -15.64 -1.71 23.19
CA LEU A 224 -15.38 -0.32 22.84
C LEU A 224 -14.33 0.29 23.76
N LEU A 225 -13.32 0.90 23.17
CA LEU A 225 -12.32 1.70 23.87
C LEU A 225 -12.90 3.06 24.28
N PRO A 226 -12.24 3.81 25.20
CA PRO A 226 -12.67 5.14 25.57
C PRO A 226 -12.89 6.05 24.36
N GLY A 227 -14.07 6.67 24.29
CA GLY A 227 -14.49 7.47 23.14
C GLY A 227 -15.32 6.72 22.10
N GLU A 228 -15.87 5.55 22.46
CA GLU A 228 -16.82 4.78 21.64
C GLU A 228 -16.24 4.34 20.30
N VAL A 229 -14.95 3.96 20.32
CA VAL A 229 -14.22 3.46 19.15
C VAL A 229 -13.83 2.01 19.36
N LEU A 230 -13.89 1.22 18.29
CA LEU A 230 -13.46 -0.17 18.25
C LEU A 230 -12.45 -0.34 17.10
N PRO A 231 -11.17 -0.02 17.31
CA PRO A 231 -10.21 -0.05 16.23
C PRO A 231 -9.99 -1.45 15.69
N PHE A 232 -10.16 -1.62 14.39
CA PHE A 232 -9.97 -2.87 13.69
C PHE A 232 -8.89 -2.70 12.62
N GLN A 233 -7.91 -3.60 12.65
CA GLN A 233 -6.81 -3.64 11.69
C GLN A 233 -6.88 -4.90 10.86
N LEU A 234 -6.75 -4.72 9.55
CA LEU A 234 -6.61 -5.81 8.57
C LEU A 234 -5.23 -5.67 7.93
N ILE A 235 -4.43 -6.73 8.01
CA ILE A 235 -3.11 -6.80 7.39
C ILE A 235 -3.13 -7.90 6.34
N ILE A 236 -2.88 -7.53 5.09
CA ILE A 236 -2.81 -8.44 3.94
C ILE A 236 -1.35 -8.57 3.54
N VAL A 237 -0.83 -9.80 3.48
CA VAL A 237 0.59 -10.07 3.25
C VAL A 237 0.78 -10.96 2.01
N TYR A 238 1.69 -10.54 1.14
CA TYR A 238 2.18 -11.27 -0.02
C TYR A 238 3.68 -11.50 0.17
N GLN A 239 4.04 -12.60 0.84
CA GLN A 239 5.40 -12.95 1.26
C GLN A 239 6.33 -13.14 0.07
N GLU A 240 5.87 -13.85 -0.97
CA GLU A 240 6.68 -14.13 -2.16
C GLU A 240 7.03 -12.85 -2.93
N GLN A 241 6.06 -11.93 -3.04
CA GLN A 241 6.23 -10.63 -3.70
C GLN A 241 6.91 -9.59 -2.79
N GLY A 242 6.98 -9.85 -1.48
CA GLY A 242 7.56 -8.96 -0.49
C GLY A 242 6.72 -7.70 -0.24
N ILE A 243 5.41 -7.84 -0.07
CA ILE A 243 4.45 -6.73 0.06
C ILE A 243 3.52 -6.96 1.26
N SER A 244 3.20 -5.89 1.99
CA SER A 244 2.08 -5.90 2.93
C SER A 244 1.26 -4.61 2.87
N PHE A 245 -0.04 -4.75 3.04
CA PHE A 245 -0.99 -3.65 3.21
C PHE A 245 -1.59 -3.72 4.60
N ARG A 246 -1.70 -2.57 5.27
CA ARG A 246 -2.31 -2.48 6.59
C ARG A 246 -3.39 -1.43 6.61
N TYR A 247 -4.62 -1.87 6.79
CA TYR A 247 -5.82 -1.06 6.83
C TYR A 247 -6.30 -0.85 8.25
N TYR A 248 -6.97 0.28 8.47
CA TYR A 248 -7.55 0.69 9.74
C TYR A 248 -8.99 1.12 9.50
N VAL A 249 -9.93 0.58 10.28
CA VAL A 249 -11.34 1.00 10.28
C VAL A 249 -11.87 0.96 11.72
N ASN A 250 -12.88 1.76 12.02
CA ASN A 250 -13.64 1.60 13.25
C ASN A 250 -14.72 0.53 13.02
N ALA A 251 -14.65 -0.55 13.80
CA ALA A 251 -15.66 -1.58 13.77
C ALA A 251 -16.89 -1.18 14.58
N ALA A 252 -18.00 -1.86 14.32
CA ALA A 252 -19.19 -1.80 15.15
C ALA A 252 -19.33 -3.10 15.96
N GLU A 253 -19.75 -3.01 17.22
CA GLU A 253 -20.18 -4.16 18.01
C GLU A 253 -21.71 -4.23 18.00
N ASN A 254 -22.24 -5.43 17.76
CA ASN A 254 -23.68 -5.69 17.74
C ASN A 254 -23.99 -7.10 18.24
N HIS A 255 -24.49 -7.21 19.47
CA HIS A 255 -24.89 -8.48 20.09
C HIS A 255 -23.76 -9.53 20.17
N GLY A 256 -22.57 -9.11 20.56
CA GLY A 256 -21.39 -9.96 20.70
C GLY A 256 -20.66 -10.25 19.38
N MET A 257 -21.05 -9.58 18.29
CA MET A 257 -20.36 -9.65 16.99
C MET A 257 -19.71 -8.32 16.67
N ILE A 258 -18.44 -8.35 16.28
CA ILE A 258 -17.68 -7.22 15.79
C ILE A 258 -17.70 -7.26 14.27
N THR A 259 -18.16 -6.19 13.63
CA THR A 259 -18.23 -6.04 12.18
C THR A 259 -17.34 -4.88 11.73
N ALA A 260 -16.37 -5.17 10.87
CA ALA A 260 -15.47 -4.19 10.29
C ALA A 260 -15.63 -4.15 8.77
N CYS A 261 -16.02 -3.00 8.22
CA CYS A 261 -16.27 -2.82 6.78
C CYS A 261 -15.24 -1.90 6.12
N PHE A 262 -14.68 -2.34 5.00
CA PHE A 262 -13.60 -1.67 4.28
C PHE A 262 -14.09 -1.05 2.97
N GLU A 263 -15.05 -0.14 3.08
CA GLU A 263 -15.64 0.50 1.91
C GLU A 263 -14.68 1.50 1.24
N PRO A 264 -14.56 1.50 -0.09
CA PRO A 264 -13.75 2.48 -0.80
C PRO A 264 -14.21 3.92 -0.53
N GLY A 265 -13.27 4.80 -0.19
CA GLY A 265 -13.52 6.24 -0.02
C GLY A 265 -14.27 6.65 1.25
N VAL A 266 -14.65 5.69 2.11
CA VAL A 266 -15.17 6.02 3.44
C VAL A 266 -13.99 6.32 4.35
N VAL A 267 -13.79 7.62 4.57
CA VAL A 267 -12.77 8.13 5.48
C VAL A 267 -13.44 8.48 6.79
N GLU A 268 -12.97 7.87 7.87
CA GLU A 268 -13.41 8.26 9.20
C GLU A 268 -12.72 9.57 9.62
N THR A 269 -13.33 10.68 9.23
CA THR A 269 -12.77 12.03 9.45
C THR A 269 -12.87 12.50 10.90
N GLU A 270 -13.66 11.82 11.74
CA GLU A 270 -13.90 12.25 13.12
C GLU A 270 -12.73 11.96 14.05
N ARG A 271 -11.94 10.91 13.75
CA ARG A 271 -10.83 10.43 14.58
C ARG A 271 -9.61 10.05 13.72
N PRO A 272 -9.04 11.00 12.95
CA PRO A 272 -7.92 10.71 12.08
C PRO A 272 -6.68 10.22 12.83
N ASP A 273 -6.53 10.62 14.10
CA ASP A 273 -5.49 10.16 15.03
C ASP A 273 -5.52 8.64 15.29
N LEU A 274 -6.69 8.03 15.20
CA LEU A 274 -6.91 6.60 15.44
C LEU A 274 -7.06 5.81 14.13
N PHE A 275 -7.64 6.44 13.11
CA PHE A 275 -7.97 5.82 11.83
C PHE A 275 -7.28 6.60 10.71
N PRO A 276 -5.99 6.30 10.46
CA PRO A 276 -5.29 6.98 9.40
C PRO A 276 -5.92 6.62 8.06
N VAL A 277 -5.92 7.58 7.16
CA VAL A 277 -6.71 7.47 5.94
C VAL A 277 -5.94 6.68 4.88
N GLY A 278 -6.44 5.49 4.56
CA GLY A 278 -5.82 4.56 3.60
C GLY A 278 -4.80 3.60 4.22
N PRO A 279 -4.23 2.67 3.42
CA PRO A 279 -3.33 1.66 3.97
C PRO A 279 -1.94 2.22 4.24
N THR A 280 -1.29 1.71 5.30
CA THR A 280 0.17 1.70 5.33
C THR A 280 0.66 0.60 4.39
N ILE A 281 1.52 0.96 3.44
CA ILE A 281 2.12 0.00 2.49
C ILE A 281 3.56 -0.24 2.90
N ARG A 282 3.98 -1.50 2.90
CA ARG A 282 5.37 -1.88 3.10
C ARG A 282 5.81 -2.85 2.04
N THR A 283 7.03 -2.68 1.59
CA THR A 283 7.69 -3.60 0.67
C THR A 283 9.06 -3.98 1.19
N TRP A 284 9.51 -5.16 0.80
CA TRP A 284 10.85 -5.68 1.07
C TRP A 284 11.32 -6.52 -0.10
N ILE A 285 12.51 -7.10 0.01
CA ILE A 285 13.11 -7.93 -1.04
C ILE A 285 12.20 -9.14 -1.32
N PRO A 286 11.71 -9.35 -2.56
CA PRO A 286 10.92 -10.53 -2.92
C PRO A 286 11.60 -11.85 -2.55
N GLY A 287 10.81 -12.83 -2.13
CA GLY A 287 11.30 -14.14 -1.67
C GLY A 287 11.99 -14.13 -0.30
N HIS A 288 12.11 -12.97 0.37
CA HIS A 288 12.55 -12.91 1.77
C HIS A 288 11.33 -12.91 2.69
N TYR A 289 11.05 -14.07 3.30
CA TYR A 289 9.97 -14.19 4.28
C TYR A 289 10.19 -13.27 5.49
N ARG A 290 9.12 -12.65 6.00
CA ARG A 290 9.13 -11.85 7.23
C ARG A 290 8.04 -12.30 8.18
N THR A 291 8.32 -12.25 9.47
CA THR A 291 7.26 -12.49 10.48
C THR A 291 6.35 -11.27 10.61
N ILE A 292 5.15 -11.47 11.18
CA ILE A 292 4.20 -10.38 11.40
C ILE A 292 4.80 -9.27 12.26
N GLU A 293 5.61 -9.61 13.27
CA GLU A 293 6.29 -8.63 14.13
C GLU A 293 7.29 -7.76 13.35
N GLU A 294 8.01 -8.35 12.40
CA GLU A 294 8.94 -7.63 11.52
C GLU A 294 8.21 -6.71 10.55
N ILE A 295 7.05 -7.15 10.03
CA ILE A 295 6.19 -6.37 9.14
C ILE A 295 5.62 -5.16 9.89
N VAL A 296 4.99 -5.38 11.05
CA VAL A 296 4.31 -4.33 11.81
C VAL A 296 5.27 -3.41 12.57
N ARG A 297 6.47 -3.90 12.93
CA ARG A 297 7.49 -3.21 13.73
C ARG A 297 6.98 -2.69 15.08
N ILE A 298 5.96 -3.33 15.65
CA ILE A 298 5.46 -3.02 16.99
C ILE A 298 5.61 -4.27 17.85
N SER A 299 6.73 -4.33 18.57
CA SER A 299 6.92 -5.32 19.62
C SER A 299 5.89 -5.06 20.71
N GLN A 300 5.11 -6.07 21.10
CA GLN A 300 4.05 -6.07 22.14
C GLN A 300 2.60 -6.03 21.63
N GLU A 301 2.36 -5.86 20.33
CA GLU A 301 1.01 -6.01 19.80
C GLU A 301 0.76 -7.43 19.32
N THR A 302 -0.33 -8.03 19.81
CA THR A 302 -0.76 -9.35 19.36
C THR A 302 -1.60 -9.20 18.09
N TYR A 303 -1.18 -9.90 17.05
CA TYR A 303 -1.93 -10.09 15.80
C TYR A 303 -2.33 -11.55 15.74
N PHE A 304 -3.52 -11.80 15.20
CA PHE A 304 -4.03 -13.16 15.04
C PHE A 304 -4.24 -13.47 13.56
N PRO A 305 -3.93 -14.68 13.11
CA PRO A 305 -4.33 -15.14 11.79
C PRO A 305 -5.84 -15.02 11.61
N LEU A 306 -6.27 -14.70 10.39
CA LEU A 306 -7.68 -14.52 10.02
C LEU A 306 -8.54 -15.72 10.44
N GLU A 307 -8.04 -16.92 10.19
CA GLU A 307 -8.69 -18.21 10.42
C GLU A 307 -8.89 -18.52 11.91
N GLU A 308 -8.12 -17.89 12.79
CA GLU A 308 -8.26 -18.09 14.24
C GLU A 308 -9.40 -17.26 14.83
N LYS A 309 -9.79 -16.18 14.14
CA LYS A 309 -10.77 -15.19 14.64
C LYS A 309 -12.03 -15.10 13.81
N THR A 310 -12.07 -15.76 12.67
CA THR A 310 -13.19 -15.71 11.73
C THR A 310 -13.36 -17.07 11.06
N ASP A 311 -14.47 -17.24 10.34
CA ASP A 311 -14.68 -18.40 9.47
C ASP A 311 -14.05 -18.22 8.08
N PHE A 312 -13.22 -17.19 7.86
CA PHE A 312 -12.57 -16.93 6.58
C PHE A 312 -11.18 -17.55 6.50
N THR A 313 -10.86 -18.04 5.31
CA THR A 313 -9.50 -18.25 4.80
C THR A 313 -9.10 -17.09 3.88
N PRO A 314 -7.80 -16.92 3.55
CA PRO A 314 -7.34 -15.95 2.54
C PRO A 314 -8.11 -16.02 1.21
N GLU A 315 -8.45 -17.22 0.72
CA GLU A 315 -9.22 -17.42 -0.51
C GLU A 315 -10.65 -16.88 -0.37
N THR A 316 -11.35 -17.24 0.71
CA THR A 316 -12.72 -16.77 0.93
C THR A 316 -12.79 -15.26 1.16
N LEU A 317 -11.76 -14.68 1.79
CA LEU A 317 -11.64 -13.24 1.94
C LEU A 317 -11.42 -12.56 0.58
N TYR A 318 -10.54 -13.13 -0.26
CA TYR A 318 -10.34 -12.66 -1.63
C TYR A 318 -11.64 -12.70 -2.44
N GLU A 319 -12.36 -13.82 -2.44
CA GLU A 319 -13.63 -13.97 -3.16
C GLU A 319 -14.66 -12.93 -2.70
N LYS A 320 -14.86 -12.80 -1.39
CA LYS A 320 -15.78 -11.83 -0.79
C LYS A 320 -15.44 -10.39 -1.13
N PHE A 321 -14.17 -10.01 -0.98
CA PHE A 321 -13.75 -8.60 -1.16
C PHE A 321 -13.69 -8.20 -2.63
N THR A 322 -13.55 -9.17 -3.55
CA THR A 322 -13.53 -8.89 -4.99
C THR A 322 -14.93 -8.95 -5.63
N ASP A 323 -15.91 -9.62 -5.01
CA ASP A 323 -17.29 -9.64 -5.49
C ASP A 323 -17.92 -8.22 -5.49
N PRO A 324 -18.44 -7.72 -6.62
CA PRO A 324 -19.16 -6.44 -6.67
C PRO A 324 -20.52 -6.43 -5.96
N ASN A 325 -21.08 -7.58 -5.61
CA ASN A 325 -22.39 -7.71 -4.97
C ASN A 325 -22.29 -7.91 -3.45
N GLU A 326 -21.09 -8.14 -2.92
CA GLU A 326 -20.86 -8.28 -1.49
C GLU A 326 -20.25 -7.00 -0.91
N GLN A 327 -20.57 -6.73 0.36
CA GLN A 327 -19.89 -5.69 1.11
C GLN A 327 -18.56 -6.24 1.65
N PRO A 328 -17.45 -5.49 1.55
CA PRO A 328 -16.13 -5.92 2.02
C PRO A 328 -16.04 -5.82 3.55
N CYS A 329 -16.85 -6.61 4.25
CA CYS A 329 -16.95 -6.64 5.70
C CYS A 329 -16.47 -7.97 6.29
N ILE A 330 -15.83 -7.89 7.44
CA ILE A 330 -15.40 -9.03 8.26
C ILE A 330 -16.21 -9.02 9.55
N ASP A 331 -16.81 -10.16 9.86
CA ASP A 331 -17.52 -10.41 11.12
C ASP A 331 -16.69 -11.34 12.01
N THR A 332 -16.55 -11.01 13.29
CA THR A 332 -15.83 -11.83 14.28
C THR A 332 -16.53 -11.79 15.63
N PRO A 333 -16.71 -12.92 16.34
CA PRO A 333 -17.26 -12.91 17.69
C PRO A 333 -16.36 -12.14 18.68
N ALA A 334 -16.95 -11.26 19.47
CA ALA A 334 -16.23 -10.39 20.42
C ALA A 334 -15.51 -11.18 21.53
N ASP A 335 -16.03 -12.36 21.90
CA ASP A 335 -15.45 -13.23 22.94
C ASP A 335 -14.12 -13.88 22.52
N LEU A 336 -13.81 -13.90 21.22
CA LEU A 336 -12.49 -14.31 20.73
C LEU A 336 -11.39 -13.28 21.03
N TRP A 337 -11.73 -12.08 21.51
CA TRP A 337 -10.81 -10.95 21.68
C TRP A 337 -10.55 -10.56 23.14
N ILE A 338 -10.87 -11.43 24.10
CA ILE A 338 -10.73 -11.15 25.55
C ILE A 338 -9.27 -10.92 25.97
N ASP A 339 -8.30 -11.50 25.26
CA ASP A 339 -6.87 -11.43 25.59
C ASP A 339 -6.10 -10.34 24.80
N SER A 340 -6.81 -9.44 24.10
CA SER A 340 -6.23 -8.49 23.12
C SER A 340 -5.85 -7.13 23.68
#